data_AF-A0A160P9P8-F1
#
_entry.id   AF-A0A160P9P8-F1
#
_cell.length_a   1.000
_cell.length_b   1.000
_cell.length_c   1.000
_cell.angle_alpha   90.00
_cell.angle_beta   90.00
_cell.angle_gamma   90.00
#
_symmetry.space_group_name_H-M   'P 1'
#
loop_
_entity.id
_entity.type
_entity.pdbx_description
1 polymer ?
#
loop_
_entity_poly.entity_id
_entity_poly.type
_entity_poly.pdbx_seq_one_letter_code
_entity_poly.pdbx_strand_id
1 'polypeptide(L)'
;MGERVFTIDDLAETDSVCVCLSCRLGAAFAQHLTDLRTGFPGQVTALGHRGAGPERTAVPHLVALRLGKERIDAVVWEEMTHGQLAAWLPYAEARARVPQLARRIPRLVAIRQALRAGTFTPTGEVAAALDSGRYPSFRFFVEHWPQINKEFSS
;
A
#
# COMPACT_ATOMS: atom_id res chain seq x y z
N MET A 1 -1.85 12.90 2.67
CA MET A 1 -0.55 12.80 1.96
C MET A 1 -0.82 12.29 0.56
N GLY A 2 -0.29 13.00 -0.43
CA GLY A 2 -0.43 12.61 -1.83
C GLY A 2 0.32 11.32 -2.14
N GLU A 3 0.03 10.73 -3.27
CA GLU A 3 0.70 9.53 -3.74
C GLU A 3 2.16 9.77 -4.11
N ARG A 4 3.07 8.93 -3.62
CA ARG A 4 4.41 8.84 -4.17
C ARG A 4 4.42 7.94 -5.40
N VAL A 5 4.95 8.45 -6.52
CA VAL A 5 5.23 7.68 -7.73
C VAL A 5 6.73 7.38 -7.78
N PHE A 6 7.14 6.16 -7.51
CA PHE A 6 8.54 5.72 -7.57
C PHE A 6 9.04 5.70 -9.03
N THR A 7 10.34 5.89 -9.22
CA THR A 7 11.04 5.95 -10.52
C THR A 7 12.22 5.00 -10.53
N ILE A 8 12.86 4.81 -11.68
CA ILE A 8 14.09 4.00 -11.77
C ILE A 8 15.23 4.59 -10.94
N ASP A 9 15.32 5.92 -10.85
CA ASP A 9 16.37 6.59 -10.07
C ASP A 9 16.22 6.27 -8.58
N ASP A 10 14.96 6.30 -8.08
CA ASP A 10 14.65 5.89 -6.70
C ASP A 10 15.08 4.44 -6.38
N LEU A 11 15.14 3.57 -7.40
CA LEU A 11 15.52 2.16 -7.25
C LEU A 11 17.03 1.95 -7.31
N ALA A 12 17.74 2.81 -8.04
CA ALA A 12 19.18 2.70 -8.26
C ALA A 12 19.98 3.00 -6.98
N GLU A 13 19.46 3.86 -6.11
CA GLU A 13 20.10 4.31 -4.88
C GLU A 13 19.85 3.39 -3.67
N THR A 14 19.34 2.17 -3.90
CA THR A 14 18.94 1.29 -2.80
C THR A 14 19.99 0.24 -2.46
N ASP A 15 20.27 0.10 -1.16
CA ASP A 15 21.07 -0.99 -0.58
C ASP A 15 20.28 -2.31 -0.51
N SER A 16 19.69 -2.71 -1.63
CA SER A 16 18.90 -3.94 -1.67
C SER A 16 19.80 -5.17 -1.74
N VAL A 17 19.53 -6.17 -0.88
CA VAL A 17 20.24 -7.46 -0.86
C VAL A 17 20.10 -8.22 -2.20
N CYS A 18 19.08 -7.89 -3.00
CA CYS A 18 18.85 -8.48 -4.31
C CYS A 18 18.55 -7.37 -5.34
N VAL A 19 19.15 -7.47 -6.52
CA VAL A 19 19.03 -6.46 -7.59
C VAL A 19 17.72 -6.52 -8.38
N CYS A 20 16.79 -7.42 -8.04
CA CYS A 20 15.53 -7.50 -8.75
C CYS A 20 14.64 -6.27 -8.49
N LEU A 21 13.73 -6.01 -9.41
CA LEU A 21 12.80 -4.88 -9.32
C LEU A 21 12.01 -4.85 -8.01
N SER A 22 11.51 -6.00 -7.56
CA SER A 22 10.70 -6.12 -6.34
C SER A 22 11.49 -5.73 -5.08
N CYS A 23 12.73 -6.22 -4.96
CA CYS A 23 13.57 -5.96 -3.79
C CYS A 23 14.10 -4.52 -3.75
N ARG A 24 14.44 -3.93 -4.91
CA ARG A 24 14.80 -2.50 -5.00
C ARG A 24 13.60 -1.61 -4.68
N LEU A 25 12.42 -1.93 -5.20
CA LEU A 25 11.19 -1.18 -4.90
C LEU A 25 10.81 -1.29 -3.43
N GLY A 26 10.97 -2.48 -2.84
CA GLY A 26 10.79 -2.69 -1.42
C GLY A 26 11.72 -1.82 -0.57
N ALA A 27 13.00 -1.73 -0.93
CA ALA A 27 13.98 -0.90 -0.22
C ALA A 27 13.68 0.61 -0.35
N ALA A 28 13.42 1.10 -1.57
CA ALA A 28 13.05 2.50 -1.81
C ALA A 28 11.77 2.89 -1.05
N PHE A 29 10.77 2.00 -1.06
CA PHE A 29 9.54 2.19 -0.30
C PHE A 29 9.79 2.20 1.21
N ALA A 30 10.63 1.30 1.72
CA ALA A 30 10.94 1.23 3.14
C ALA A 30 11.63 2.51 3.63
N GLN A 31 12.58 3.05 2.85
CA GLN A 31 13.23 4.32 3.14
C GLN A 31 12.20 5.46 3.16
N HIS A 32 11.42 5.60 2.09
CA HIS A 32 10.37 6.62 2.01
C HIS A 32 9.40 6.56 3.20
N LEU A 33 8.96 5.36 3.58
CA LEU A 33 8.01 5.18 4.67
C LEU A 33 8.65 5.47 6.03
N THR A 34 9.94 5.19 6.20
CA THR A 34 10.71 5.54 7.40
C THR A 34 10.76 7.05 7.59
N ASP A 35 11.03 7.81 6.53
CA ASP A 35 11.08 9.27 6.57
C ASP A 35 9.73 9.88 6.96
N LEU A 36 8.63 9.27 6.51
CA LEU A 36 7.27 9.71 6.79
C LEU A 36 6.78 9.34 8.20
N ARG A 37 7.18 8.18 8.71
CA ARG A 37 6.69 7.61 9.96
C ARG A 37 7.47 8.11 11.18
N THR A 38 7.70 9.42 11.27
CA THR A 38 8.28 10.04 12.46
C THR A 38 7.45 9.65 13.70
N GLY A 39 8.01 8.80 14.57
CA GLY A 39 7.36 8.32 15.80
C GLY A 39 6.59 6.99 15.72
N PHE A 40 6.62 6.26 14.60
CA PHE A 40 6.08 4.90 14.55
C PHE A 40 7.10 3.90 15.15
N PRO A 41 6.70 2.92 15.98
CA PRO A 41 7.66 2.04 16.62
C PRO A 41 8.32 1.08 15.61
N GLY A 42 9.63 1.21 15.45
CA GLY A 42 10.49 0.25 14.74
C GLY A 42 10.79 0.58 13.28
N GLN A 43 11.77 -0.14 12.74
CA GLN A 43 12.20 -0.03 11.35
C GLN A 43 11.15 -0.62 10.39
N VAL A 44 10.98 -0.01 9.22
CA VAL A 44 10.17 -0.56 8.13
C VAL A 44 10.92 -1.74 7.50
N THR A 45 10.35 -2.94 7.59
CA THR A 45 10.95 -4.15 7.04
C THR A 45 10.20 -4.59 5.78
N ALA A 46 10.74 -4.28 4.61
CA ALA A 46 10.22 -4.81 3.36
C ALA A 46 10.57 -6.30 3.20
N LEU A 47 9.59 -7.09 2.79
CA LEU A 47 9.73 -8.54 2.65
C LEU A 47 10.48 -8.94 1.36
N GLY A 48 10.33 -8.19 0.28
CA GLY A 48 10.86 -8.59 -1.03
C GLY A 48 10.28 -9.94 -1.46
N HIS A 49 11.13 -10.96 -1.65
CA HIS A 49 10.70 -12.34 -1.92
C HIS A 49 10.46 -13.21 -0.68
N ARG A 50 10.73 -12.68 0.51
CA ARG A 50 10.55 -13.44 1.77
C ARG A 50 9.09 -13.44 2.18
N GLY A 51 8.67 -14.49 2.88
CA GLY A 51 7.42 -14.46 3.65
C GLY A 51 7.61 -13.70 4.96
N ALA A 52 6.50 -13.30 5.59
CA ALA A 52 6.53 -12.87 6.97
C ALA A 52 6.94 -14.04 7.88
N GLY A 53 7.75 -13.74 8.89
CA GLY A 53 8.14 -14.65 9.94
C GLY A 53 6.98 -15.00 10.88
N PRO A 54 7.22 -15.94 11.80
CA PRO A 54 6.21 -16.35 12.79
C PRO A 54 5.67 -15.16 13.58
N GLU A 55 4.37 -15.15 13.83
CA GLU A 55 3.66 -14.09 14.60
C GLU A 55 3.78 -12.67 14.00
N ARG A 56 4.18 -12.57 12.74
CA ARG A 56 4.20 -11.31 11.98
C ARG A 56 3.12 -11.31 10.92
N THR A 57 2.64 -10.12 10.59
CA THR A 57 1.66 -9.92 9.53
C THR A 57 2.35 -9.31 8.31
N ALA A 58 2.21 -9.96 7.15
CA ALA A 58 2.55 -9.36 5.86
C ALA A 58 1.46 -8.36 5.47
N VAL A 59 1.82 -7.08 5.41
CA VAL A 59 0.94 -5.96 5.06
C VAL A 59 1.30 -5.48 3.65
N PRO A 60 0.38 -5.60 2.67
CA PRO A 60 0.63 -5.07 1.34
C PRO A 60 0.47 -3.55 1.32
N HIS A 61 1.28 -2.91 0.49
CA HIS A 61 1.20 -1.49 0.16
C HIS A 61 1.09 -1.36 -1.35
N LEU A 62 0.03 -0.70 -1.80
CA LEU A 62 -0.18 -0.40 -3.20
C LEU A 62 0.61 0.87 -3.54
N VAL A 63 1.62 0.73 -4.40
CA VAL A 63 2.51 1.83 -4.81
C VAL A 63 2.40 2.08 -6.30
N ALA A 64 2.71 3.29 -6.76
CA ALA A 64 2.85 3.56 -8.18
C ALA A 64 4.33 3.61 -8.55
N LEU A 65 4.68 2.97 -9.66
CA LEU A 65 6.01 2.97 -10.22
C LEU A 65 5.93 3.49 -11.65
N ARG A 66 6.86 4.36 -12.02
CA ARG A 66 7.01 4.90 -13.38
C ARG A 66 8.20 4.23 -14.06
N LEU A 67 7.91 3.54 -15.17
CA LEU A 67 8.90 2.89 -16.04
C LEU A 67 8.87 3.59 -17.40
N GLY A 68 9.85 4.45 -17.65
CA GLY A 68 9.83 5.34 -18.82
C GLY A 68 8.61 6.27 -18.79
N LYS A 69 7.75 6.17 -19.82
CA LYS A 69 6.50 6.96 -19.92
C LYS A 69 5.30 6.30 -19.24
N GLU A 70 5.41 5.02 -18.89
CA GLU A 70 4.30 4.26 -18.33
C GLU A 70 4.26 4.35 -16.82
N ARG A 71 3.04 4.35 -16.28
CA ARG A 71 2.77 4.31 -14.85
C ARG A 71 2.05 3.02 -14.51
N ILE A 72 2.68 2.21 -13.66
CA ILE A 72 2.18 0.91 -13.24
C ILE A 72 1.86 0.91 -11.74
N ASP A 73 0.85 0.12 -11.37
CA ASP A 73 0.53 -0.15 -9.98
C ASP A 73 1.26 -1.42 -9.54
N ALA A 74 2.11 -1.28 -8.52
CA ALA A 74 2.87 -2.37 -7.94
C ALA A 74 2.49 -2.59 -6.48
N VAL A 75 2.91 -3.73 -5.92
CA VAL A 75 2.70 -4.07 -4.52
C VAL A 75 4.04 -4.30 -3.85
N VAL A 76 4.25 -3.62 -2.73
CA VAL A 76 5.34 -3.89 -1.80
C VAL A 76 4.75 -4.49 -0.53
N TRP A 77 5.44 -5.47 0.06
CA TRP A 77 4.99 -6.08 1.30
C TRP A 77 5.89 -5.65 2.45
N GLU A 78 5.27 -5.15 3.51
CA GLU A 78 5.93 -4.83 4.78
C GLU A 78 5.60 -5.91 5.80
N GLU A 79 6.58 -6.31 6.60
CA GLU A 79 6.36 -7.16 7.76
C GLU A 79 6.10 -6.31 9.01
N MET A 80 5.01 -6.60 9.73
CA MET A 80 4.69 -5.92 10.99
C MET A 80 4.52 -6.90 12.15
N THR A 81 5.01 -6.51 13.34
CA THR A 81 4.57 -7.09 14.63
C THR A 81 3.09 -6.80 14.88
N HIS A 82 2.48 -7.51 15.83
CA HIS A 82 1.17 -7.15 16.37
C HIS A 82 1.12 -5.70 16.91
N GLY A 83 2.17 -5.25 17.62
CA GLY A 83 2.25 -3.89 18.17
C GLY A 83 2.31 -2.82 17.07
N GLN A 84 3.12 -3.04 16.04
CA GLN A 84 3.17 -2.18 14.86
C GLN A 84 1.82 -2.16 14.14
N LEU A 85 1.23 -3.33 13.89
CA LEU A 85 -0.07 -3.40 13.23
C LEU A 85 -1.16 -2.65 14.01
N ALA A 86 -1.16 -2.75 15.35
CA ALA A 86 -2.05 -2.01 16.24
C ALA A 86 -1.82 -0.48 16.19
N ALA A 87 -0.56 -0.03 16.12
CA ALA A 87 -0.25 1.38 15.96
C ALA A 87 -0.67 1.93 14.59
N TRP A 88 -0.52 1.13 13.51
CA TRP A 88 -0.84 1.56 12.15
C TRP A 88 -2.34 1.58 11.89
N LEU A 89 -3.05 0.58 12.41
CA LEU A 89 -4.50 0.44 12.34
C LEU A 89 -5.05 0.28 13.76
N PRO A 90 -5.47 1.37 14.43
CA PRO A 90 -5.89 1.33 15.83
C PRO A 90 -7.18 0.52 16.06
N TYR A 91 -8.04 0.42 15.06
CA TYR A 91 -9.29 -0.33 15.14
C TYR A 91 -9.10 -1.83 14.86
N ALA A 92 -9.57 -2.69 15.77
CA ALA A 92 -9.41 -4.14 15.68
C ALA A 92 -10.07 -4.73 14.41
N GLU A 93 -11.25 -4.24 14.04
CA GLU A 93 -11.95 -4.69 12.84
C GLU A 93 -11.15 -4.40 11.56
N ALA A 94 -10.51 -3.24 11.47
CA ALA A 94 -9.67 -2.86 10.34
C ALA A 94 -8.46 -3.80 10.24
N ARG A 95 -7.81 -4.13 11.36
CA ARG A 95 -6.71 -5.11 11.39
C ARG A 95 -7.15 -6.48 10.89
N ALA A 96 -8.31 -6.96 11.33
CA ALA A 96 -8.84 -8.27 10.92
C ALA A 96 -9.12 -8.37 9.42
N ARG A 97 -9.31 -7.25 8.71
CA ARG A 97 -9.52 -7.22 7.25
C ARG A 97 -8.23 -7.35 6.45
N VAL A 98 -7.06 -7.07 7.02
CA VAL A 98 -5.78 -7.05 6.29
C VAL A 98 -5.53 -8.36 5.52
N PRO A 99 -5.62 -9.57 6.15
CA PRO A 99 -5.42 -10.82 5.41
C PRO A 99 -6.48 -11.08 4.33
N GLN A 100 -7.72 -10.62 4.55
CA GLN A 100 -8.83 -10.82 3.62
C GLN A 100 -8.64 -9.96 2.37
N LEU A 101 -8.20 -8.71 2.53
CA LEU A 101 -7.94 -7.78 1.44
C LEU A 101 -6.64 -8.07 0.71
N ALA A 102 -5.63 -8.60 1.39
CA ALA A 102 -4.40 -9.08 0.75
C ALA A 102 -4.70 -10.13 -0.34
N ARG A 103 -5.70 -11.00 -0.13
CA ARG A 103 -6.16 -11.98 -1.14
C ARG A 103 -6.91 -11.35 -2.32
N ARG A 104 -7.26 -10.06 -2.26
CA ARG A 104 -8.03 -9.33 -3.28
C ARG A 104 -7.19 -8.29 -4.02
N ILE A 105 -5.86 -8.32 -3.91
CA ILE A 105 -4.94 -7.34 -4.52
C ILE A 105 -5.28 -7.01 -5.98
N PRO A 106 -5.51 -7.98 -6.89
CA PRO A 106 -5.84 -7.65 -8.28
C PRO A 106 -7.09 -6.77 -8.40
N ARG A 107 -8.13 -7.03 -7.59
CA ARG A 107 -9.35 -6.22 -7.54
C ARG A 107 -9.08 -4.83 -6.96
N LEU A 108 -8.26 -4.72 -5.93
CA LEU A 108 -7.88 -3.42 -5.35
C LEU A 108 -7.10 -2.56 -6.35
N VAL A 109 -6.20 -3.18 -7.12
CA VAL A 109 -5.48 -2.51 -8.22
C VAL A 109 -6.44 -2.02 -9.30
N ALA A 110 -7.40 -2.86 -9.72
CA ALA A 110 -8.41 -2.45 -10.70
C ALA A 110 -9.24 -1.26 -10.22
N ILE A 111 -9.67 -1.25 -8.96
CA ILE A 111 -10.41 -0.12 -8.36
C ILE A 111 -9.54 1.14 -8.36
N ARG A 112 -8.28 1.04 -7.92
CA ARG A 112 -7.33 2.15 -7.89
C ARG A 112 -7.10 2.75 -9.28
N GLN A 113 -7.06 1.92 -10.32
CA GLN A 113 -6.96 2.34 -11.72
C GLN A 113 -8.24 3.01 -12.21
N ALA A 114 -9.41 2.47 -11.88
CA ALA A 114 -10.70 3.05 -12.25
C ALA A 114 -10.93 4.43 -11.59
N LEU A 115 -10.57 4.57 -10.31
CA LEU A 115 -10.56 5.86 -9.59
C LEU A 115 -9.67 6.88 -10.31
N ARG A 116 -8.46 6.48 -10.68
CA ARG A 116 -7.49 7.37 -11.38
C ARG A 116 -7.98 7.77 -12.77
N ALA A 117 -8.62 6.86 -13.49
CA ALA A 117 -9.16 7.09 -14.82
C ALA A 117 -10.49 7.87 -14.81
N GLY A 118 -11.09 8.11 -13.63
CA GLY A 118 -12.40 8.72 -13.50
C GLY A 118 -13.56 7.83 -13.98
N THR A 119 -13.32 6.53 -14.16
CA THR A 119 -14.36 5.57 -14.59
C THR A 119 -15.11 4.94 -13.41
N PHE A 120 -14.65 5.18 -12.20
CA PHE A 120 -15.35 4.87 -10.96
C PHE A 120 -15.28 6.07 -10.03
N THR A 121 -16.44 6.56 -9.58
CA THR A 121 -16.56 7.65 -8.62
C THR A 121 -17.36 7.14 -7.44
N PRO A 122 -16.73 6.89 -6.28
CA PRO A 122 -17.43 6.43 -5.10
C PRO A 122 -18.24 7.58 -4.50
N THR A 123 -19.14 7.25 -3.57
CA THR A 123 -19.99 8.25 -2.90
C THR A 123 -19.62 8.45 -1.43
N GLY A 124 -20.29 9.38 -0.74
CA GLY A 124 -20.22 9.54 0.72
C GLY A 124 -18.81 9.82 1.25
N GLU A 125 -18.45 9.16 2.36
CA GLU A 125 -17.16 9.38 3.04
C GLU A 125 -15.95 9.01 2.18
N VAL A 126 -16.09 8.02 1.30
CA VAL A 126 -15.02 7.63 0.37
C VAL A 126 -14.76 8.76 -0.63
N ALA A 127 -15.81 9.37 -1.18
CA ALA A 127 -15.67 10.53 -2.07
C ALA A 127 -14.99 11.70 -1.36
N ALA A 128 -15.51 12.08 -0.18
CA ALA A 128 -14.95 13.18 0.61
C ALA A 128 -13.48 12.96 0.99
N ALA A 129 -13.10 11.71 1.30
CA ALA A 129 -11.72 11.35 1.58
C ALA A 129 -10.82 11.55 0.34
N LEU A 130 -11.27 11.13 -0.85
CA LEU A 130 -10.52 11.33 -2.09
C LEU A 130 -10.40 12.82 -2.46
N ASP A 131 -11.49 13.58 -2.31
CA ASP A 131 -11.52 15.02 -2.59
C ASP A 131 -10.60 15.82 -1.67
N SER A 132 -10.36 15.34 -0.45
CA SER A 132 -9.36 15.89 0.47
C SER A 132 -7.90 15.57 0.08
N GLY A 133 -7.70 14.91 -1.06
CA GLY A 133 -6.39 14.49 -1.56
C GLY A 133 -5.84 13.23 -0.90
N ARG A 134 -6.69 12.42 -0.23
CA ARG A 134 -6.26 11.09 0.23
C ARG A 134 -6.07 10.18 -0.96
N TYR A 135 -5.00 9.41 -0.88
CA TYR A 135 -4.67 8.45 -1.90
C TYR A 135 -5.34 7.07 -1.66
N PRO A 136 -5.84 6.36 -2.69
CA PRO A 136 -6.31 4.96 -2.63
C PRO A 136 -5.17 3.94 -2.34
N SER A 137 -4.53 4.11 -1.20
CA SER A 137 -3.54 3.18 -0.63
C SER A 137 -4.22 1.91 -0.10
N PHE A 138 -3.44 0.88 0.23
CA PHE A 138 -4.02 -0.31 0.88
C PHE A 138 -4.73 0.04 2.20
N ARG A 139 -4.17 0.95 3.01
CA ARG A 139 -4.80 1.45 4.23
C ARG A 139 -6.18 2.08 3.95
N PHE A 140 -6.27 2.89 2.91
CA PHE A 140 -7.54 3.48 2.48
C PHE A 140 -8.58 2.39 2.17
N PHE A 141 -8.19 1.34 1.45
CA PHE A 141 -9.08 0.22 1.20
C PHE A 141 -9.46 -0.52 2.49
N VAL A 142 -8.54 -0.75 3.42
CA VAL A 142 -8.87 -1.38 4.72
C VAL A 142 -9.93 -0.59 5.50
N GLU A 143 -9.82 0.74 5.49
CA GLU A 143 -10.75 1.65 6.17
C GLU A 143 -12.13 1.64 5.50
N HIS A 144 -12.17 1.64 4.17
CA HIS A 144 -13.39 1.92 3.38
C HIS A 144 -13.96 0.71 2.62
N TRP A 145 -13.41 -0.48 2.82
CA TRP A 145 -13.72 -1.66 2.01
C TRP A 145 -15.21 -1.98 1.87
N PRO A 146 -16.03 -1.99 2.94
CA PRO A 146 -17.43 -2.38 2.80
C PRO A 146 -18.19 -1.51 1.81
N GLN A 147 -17.96 -0.20 1.85
CA GLN A 147 -18.61 0.74 0.94
C GLN A 147 -18.07 0.60 -0.49
N ILE A 148 -16.75 0.61 -0.66
CA ILE A 148 -16.11 0.45 -1.98
C ILE A 148 -16.55 -0.85 -2.66
N ASN A 149 -16.57 -1.95 -1.93
CA ASN A 149 -16.96 -3.26 -2.47
C ASN A 149 -18.44 -3.33 -2.85
N LYS A 150 -19.31 -2.55 -2.19
CA LYS A 150 -20.73 -2.45 -2.54
C LYS A 150 -20.94 -1.65 -3.82
N GLU A 151 -20.18 -0.57 -4.00
CA GLU A 151 -20.34 0.37 -5.12
C GLU A 151 -19.60 -0.08 -6.39
N PHE A 152 -18.49 -0.79 -6.24
CA PHE A 152 -17.67 -1.22 -7.37
C PHE A 152 -18.19 -2.55 -7.95
N SER A 153 -19.02 -2.43 -8.97
CA SER A 153 -19.58 -3.53 -9.76
C SER A 153 -18.71 -3.85 -10.98
N SER A 154 -17.45 -4.24 -10.76
CA SER A 154 -16.71 -5.01 -11.78
C SER A 154 -16.94 -6.49 -11.62
#